data_AF-A0A7C8Z7E0-F1
#
_entry.id   AF-A0A7C8Z7E0-F1
#
_cell.length_a   1.000
_cell.length_b   1.000
_cell.length_c   1.000
_cell.angle_alpha   90.00
_cell.angle_beta   90.00
_cell.angle_gamma   90.00
#
_symmetry.space_group_name_H-M   'P 1'
#
loop_
_entity.id
_entity.type
_entity.pdbx_description
1 polymer ?
#
loop_
_entity_poly.entity_id
_entity_poly.type
_entity_poly.pdbx_seq_one_letter_code
_entity_poly.pdbx_strand_id
1 'polypeptide(L)'
;RSHPYYASNVTCSSPLCSEVRTATSTDPGCSASTCVYGIQYGDSSFSVGFFAKDTLSLGSQDAVPDFLFGCGENNQGLFGGSAGLLGLGRNKLSAVSQTASKYGTYFSYCLPSKSSSTGHLTFGKGGTVSPLTCCHANI
;
A
#
# COMPACT_ATOMS: atom_id res chain seq x y z
N ARG A 1 -10.88 17.78 -22.94
CA ARG A 1 -11.52 16.45 -23.07
C ARG A 1 -10.42 15.41 -23.15
N SER A 2 -10.18 14.65 -22.09
CA SER A 2 -9.47 13.34 -22.07
C SER A 2 -9.50 12.78 -20.63
N HIS A 3 -9.76 11.49 -20.47
CA HIS A 3 -10.20 10.79 -19.25
C HIS A 3 -9.05 10.37 -18.28
N PRO A 4 -9.32 9.92 -17.04
CA PRO A 4 -8.64 10.32 -15.80
C PRO A 4 -7.88 9.17 -15.09
N TYR A 5 -6.60 8.99 -15.39
CA TYR A 5 -5.76 7.92 -14.81
C TYR A 5 -4.46 8.44 -14.15
N TYR A 6 -4.49 9.67 -13.61
CA TYR A 6 -3.35 10.18 -12.85
C TYR A 6 -3.70 10.22 -11.37
N ALA A 7 -2.81 9.64 -10.58
CA ALA A 7 -2.80 9.79 -9.13
C ALA A 7 -2.99 11.26 -8.75
N SER A 8 -3.93 11.49 -7.84
CA SER A 8 -4.31 12.82 -7.38
C SER A 8 -3.67 13.07 -6.01
N ASN A 9 -2.87 14.12 -5.93
CA ASN A 9 -2.23 14.53 -4.69
C ASN A 9 -3.26 14.96 -3.62
N VAL A 10 -3.03 14.51 -2.39
CA VAL A 10 -3.80 14.94 -1.21
C VAL A 10 -3.28 16.31 -0.77
N THR A 11 -4.18 17.26 -0.55
CA THR A 11 -3.79 18.59 -0.10
C THR A 11 -3.46 18.61 1.40
N CYS A 12 -2.61 19.54 1.83
CA CYS A 12 -2.25 19.68 3.26
C CYS A 12 -3.45 20.08 4.14
N SER A 13 -4.43 20.78 3.58
CA SER A 13 -5.68 21.13 4.26
C SER A 13 -6.65 19.96 4.38
N SER A 14 -6.42 18.86 3.65
CA SER A 14 -7.27 17.68 3.72
C SER A 14 -7.11 16.99 5.06
N PRO A 15 -8.20 16.59 5.73
CA PRO A 15 -8.13 15.73 6.92
C PRO A 15 -7.37 14.42 6.67
N LEU A 16 -7.37 13.93 5.43
CA LEU A 16 -6.61 12.74 5.03
C LEU A 16 -5.11 12.89 5.27
N CYS A 17 -4.56 14.11 5.15
CA CYS A 17 -3.14 14.35 5.39
C CYS A 17 -2.75 14.01 6.84
N SER A 18 -3.66 14.24 7.80
CA SER A 18 -3.41 13.92 9.22
C SER A 18 -3.33 12.41 9.50
N GLU A 19 -3.91 11.56 8.64
CA GLU A 19 -3.85 10.10 8.80
C GLU A 19 -2.45 9.54 8.54
N VAL A 20 -1.57 10.29 7.86
CA VAL A 20 -0.16 9.92 7.65
C VAL A 20 0.53 9.68 8.99
N ARG A 21 0.33 10.55 9.98
CA ARG A 21 0.94 10.42 11.31
C ARG A 21 0.60 9.09 11.96
N THR A 22 -0.66 8.67 11.88
CA THR A 22 -1.14 7.39 12.44
C THR A 22 -0.52 6.18 11.75
N ALA A 23 -0.21 6.29 10.45
CA ALA A 23 0.34 5.18 9.67
C ALA A 23 1.87 5.10 9.74
N THR A 24 2.58 6.23 9.80
CA THR A 24 4.05 6.29 9.68
C THR A 24 4.76 6.69 10.96
N SER A 25 4.02 7.10 12.00
CA SER A 25 4.56 7.70 13.23
C SER A 25 5.38 8.98 13.00
N THR A 26 5.29 9.58 11.80
CA THR A 26 5.95 10.83 11.42
C THR A 26 4.90 11.88 11.10
N ASP A 27 5.08 13.10 11.59
CA ASP A 27 4.18 14.19 11.23
C ASP A 27 4.26 14.49 9.72
N PRO A 28 3.11 14.64 9.04
CA PRO A 28 3.09 14.97 7.63
C PRO A 28 3.69 16.37 7.40
N GLY A 29 4.46 16.51 6.34
CA GLY A 29 4.93 17.79 5.86
C GLY A 29 3.97 18.41 4.86
N CYS A 30 4.30 19.62 4.41
CA CYS A 30 3.61 20.28 3.32
C CYS A 30 4.62 20.87 2.34
N SER A 31 4.46 20.57 1.05
CA SER A 31 5.20 21.21 -0.03
C SER A 31 4.21 21.94 -0.92
N ALA A 32 4.29 23.27 -0.94
CA ALA A 32 3.24 24.15 -1.46
C ALA A 32 1.86 23.83 -0.86
N SER A 33 1.01 23.12 -1.59
CA SER A 33 -0.32 22.68 -1.13
C SER A 33 -0.45 21.17 -1.01
N THR A 34 0.59 20.40 -1.31
CA THR A 34 0.57 18.94 -1.36
C THR A 34 1.11 18.35 -0.06
N CYS A 35 0.36 17.41 0.51
CA CYS A 35 0.72 16.67 1.70
C CYS A 35 1.96 15.79 1.43
N VAL A 36 2.97 15.91 2.28
CA VAL A 36 4.21 15.12 2.20
C VAL A 36 4.17 14.06 3.27
N TYR A 37 4.38 12.80 2.89
CA TYR A 37 4.59 11.73 3.85
C TYR A 37 6.07 11.47 4.04
N GLY A 38 6.41 11.00 5.25
CA GLY A 38 7.69 10.38 5.55
C GLY A 38 7.45 9.11 6.33
N ILE A 39 8.19 8.06 6.01
CA ILE A 39 8.20 6.81 6.76
C ILE A 39 9.62 6.28 6.89
N GLN A 40 9.96 5.86 8.11
CA GLN A 40 11.17 5.12 8.40
C GLN A 40 10.80 3.67 8.73
N TYR A 41 11.50 2.74 8.09
CA TYR A 41 11.29 1.30 8.26
C TYR A 41 12.24 0.74 9.32
N GLY A 42 11.93 -0.45 9.83
CA GLY A 42 12.70 -1.10 10.90
C GLY A 42 14.12 -1.50 10.52
N ASP A 43 14.43 -1.59 9.22
CA ASP A 43 15.76 -1.82 8.67
C ASP A 43 16.55 -0.51 8.46
N SER A 44 16.07 0.61 9.00
CA SER A 44 16.60 1.97 8.81
C SER A 44 16.46 2.54 7.40
N SER A 45 15.84 1.81 6.47
CA SER A 45 15.45 2.40 5.18
C SER A 45 14.37 3.46 5.37
N PHE A 46 14.24 4.37 4.41
CA PHE A 46 13.20 5.40 4.46
C PHE A 46 12.63 5.72 3.09
N SER A 47 11.43 6.29 3.12
CA SER A 47 10.76 6.84 1.95
C SER A 47 10.09 8.17 2.30
N VAL A 48 10.32 9.17 1.47
CA VAL A 48 9.70 10.50 1.57
C VAL A 48 9.12 10.87 0.21
N GLY A 49 7.92 11.42 0.21
CA GLY A 49 7.27 11.83 -1.04
C GLY A 49 5.88 12.39 -0.83
N PHE A 50 5.07 12.40 -1.88
CA PHE A 50 3.74 12.99 -1.85
C PHE A 50 2.69 11.97 -1.45
N PHE A 51 1.77 12.37 -0.57
CA PHE A 51 0.61 11.57 -0.26
C PHE A 51 -0.45 11.79 -1.34
N ALA A 52 -0.90 10.70 -1.96
CA ALA A 52 -1.77 10.74 -3.13
C ALA A 52 -2.86 9.66 -3.05
N LYS A 53 -3.83 9.75 -3.96
CA LYS A 53 -4.83 8.71 -4.18
C LYS A 53 -4.96 8.37 -5.65
N ASP A 54 -5.21 7.10 -5.94
CA ASP A 54 -5.50 6.61 -7.30
C ASP A 54 -6.33 5.32 -7.21
N THR A 55 -6.57 4.66 -8.33
CA THR A 55 -7.22 3.36 -8.37
C THR A 55 -6.19 2.24 -8.21
N LEU A 56 -6.36 1.41 -7.19
CA LEU A 56 -5.60 0.17 -7.03
C LEU A 56 -6.27 -0.95 -7.83
N SER A 57 -5.55 -1.52 -8.79
CA SER A 57 -6.01 -2.68 -9.58
C SER A 57 -5.39 -3.99 -9.06
N LEU A 58 -6.21 -4.89 -8.55
CA LEU A 58 -5.85 -6.21 -8.03
C LEU A 58 -6.19 -7.32 -9.05
N GLY A 59 -5.53 -7.28 -10.21
CA GLY A 59 -5.82 -8.17 -11.33
C GLY A 59 -6.65 -7.48 -12.42
N SER A 60 -7.15 -8.25 -13.39
CA SER A 60 -7.70 -7.70 -14.64
C SER A 60 -9.08 -7.06 -14.53
N GLN A 61 -9.87 -7.43 -13.53
CA GLN A 61 -11.28 -7.01 -13.36
C GLN A 61 -11.55 -6.43 -11.97
N ASP A 62 -10.51 -6.22 -11.17
CA ASP A 62 -10.66 -5.91 -9.77
C ASP A 62 -9.99 -4.57 -9.44
N ALA A 63 -10.81 -3.53 -9.26
CA ALA A 63 -10.35 -2.19 -8.98
C ALA A 63 -10.91 -1.67 -7.66
N VAL A 64 -10.09 -0.91 -6.94
CA VAL A 64 -10.43 -0.20 -5.70
C VAL A 64 -10.11 1.28 -5.94
N PRO A 65 -11.14 2.12 -6.18
CA PRO A 65 -10.95 3.55 -6.43
C PRO A 65 -10.55 4.29 -5.15
N ASP A 66 -9.98 5.49 -5.32
CA ASP A 66 -9.59 6.39 -4.23
C ASP A 66 -8.65 5.74 -3.18
N PHE A 67 -7.85 4.76 -3.61
CA PHE A 67 -6.83 4.13 -2.78
C PHE A 67 -5.71 5.11 -2.47
N LEU A 68 -5.48 5.36 -1.19
CA LEU A 68 -4.47 6.26 -0.66
C LEU A 68 -3.12 5.56 -0.57
N PHE A 69 -2.07 6.21 -1.06
CA PHE A 69 -0.70 5.70 -1.02
C PHE A 69 0.32 6.84 -1.04
N GLY A 70 1.58 6.50 -0.77
CA GLY A 70 2.70 7.41 -0.91
C GLY A 70 3.36 7.28 -2.28
N CYS A 71 3.44 8.39 -3.02
CA CYS A 71 4.29 8.52 -4.21
C CYS A 71 5.69 8.89 -3.76
N GLY A 72 6.60 7.92 -3.70
CA GLY A 72 7.95 8.10 -3.15
C GLY A 72 8.86 8.87 -4.09
N GLU A 73 9.37 10.01 -3.63
CA GLU A 73 10.26 10.90 -4.38
C GLU A 73 11.73 10.72 -3.97
N ASN A 74 11.99 10.42 -2.70
CA ASN A 74 13.31 10.15 -2.15
C ASN A 74 13.25 8.88 -1.29
N ASN A 75 13.87 7.82 -1.79
CA ASN A 75 13.85 6.48 -1.19
C ASN A 75 15.29 5.98 -1.04
N GLN A 76 15.68 5.56 0.16
CA GLN A 76 17.00 4.98 0.39
C GLN A 76 16.93 3.75 1.29
N GLY A 77 17.72 2.72 0.95
CA GLY A 77 17.80 1.47 1.70
C GLY A 77 17.60 0.25 0.81
N LEU A 78 17.01 -0.81 1.37
CA LEU A 78 16.98 -2.16 0.81
C LEU A 78 15.77 -2.43 -0.09
N PHE A 79 15.36 -1.46 -0.93
CA PHE A 79 14.18 -1.62 -1.79
C PHE A 79 14.43 -2.47 -3.05
N GLY A 80 15.70 -2.68 -3.42
CA GLY A 80 16.10 -3.52 -4.55
C GLY A 80 15.48 -3.06 -5.88
N GLY A 81 14.92 -4.01 -6.64
CA GLY A 81 14.21 -3.74 -7.90
C GLY A 81 12.70 -3.52 -7.75
N SER A 82 12.21 -3.26 -6.53
CA SER A 82 10.77 -3.10 -6.26
C SER A 82 10.28 -1.72 -6.66
N ALA A 83 9.06 -1.62 -7.21
CA ALA A 83 8.43 -0.34 -7.52
C ALA A 83 7.82 0.36 -6.28
N GLY A 84 7.64 -0.37 -5.18
CA GLY A 84 7.08 0.16 -3.94
C GLY A 84 6.84 -0.93 -2.89
N LEU A 85 6.25 -0.53 -1.77
CA LEU A 85 5.93 -1.41 -0.64
C LEU A 85 4.42 -1.43 -0.38
N LEU A 86 3.87 -2.62 -0.14
CA LEU A 86 2.45 -2.81 0.19
C LEU A 86 2.28 -2.98 1.71
N GLY A 87 1.67 -1.99 2.37
CA GLY A 87 1.42 -2.03 3.80
C GLY A 87 0.22 -2.91 4.18
N LEU A 88 0.46 -3.97 4.95
CA LEU A 88 -0.58 -4.89 5.46
C LEU A 88 -0.89 -4.71 6.97
N GLY A 89 -0.44 -3.59 7.55
CA GLY A 89 -0.61 -3.28 8.97
C GLY A 89 -2.06 -3.01 9.39
N ARG A 90 -2.25 -2.73 10.69
CA ARG A 90 -3.58 -2.49 11.29
C ARG A 90 -3.99 -1.00 11.33
N ASN A 91 -3.43 -0.18 10.44
CA ASN A 91 -3.77 1.24 10.33
C ASN A 91 -4.76 1.49 9.19
N LYS A 92 -5.44 2.65 9.18
CA LYS A 92 -6.46 2.98 8.17
C LYS A 92 -5.92 3.09 6.74
N LEU A 93 -4.65 3.43 6.58
CA LEU A 93 -3.98 3.54 5.28
C LEU A 93 -3.41 2.20 4.80
N SER A 94 -3.55 1.11 5.55
CA SER A 94 -3.13 -0.21 5.08
C SER A 94 -4.03 -0.69 3.94
N ALA A 95 -3.47 -1.51 3.05
CA ALA A 95 -4.23 -2.10 1.96
C ALA A 95 -5.42 -2.92 2.48
N VAL A 96 -5.26 -3.60 3.61
CA VAL A 96 -6.32 -4.38 4.25
C VAL A 96 -7.48 -3.49 4.69
N SER A 97 -7.20 -2.35 5.32
CA SER A 97 -8.24 -1.43 5.80
C SER A 97 -8.94 -0.71 4.66
N GLN A 98 -8.19 -0.21 3.67
CA GLN A 98 -8.74 0.55 2.55
C GLN A 98 -9.60 -0.31 1.62
N THR A 99 -9.30 -1.61 1.52
CA THR A 99 -10.07 -2.55 0.69
C THR A 99 -11.17 -3.30 1.47
N ALA A 100 -11.34 -2.98 2.75
CA ALA A 100 -12.24 -3.71 3.64
C ALA A 100 -13.72 -3.65 3.26
N SER A 101 -14.17 -2.60 2.56
CA SER A 101 -15.54 -2.54 2.06
C SER A 101 -15.84 -3.64 1.04
N LYS A 102 -14.82 -4.09 0.31
CA LYS A 102 -14.93 -5.10 -0.75
C LYS A 102 -14.59 -6.51 -0.25
N TYR A 103 -13.54 -6.66 0.54
CA TYR A 103 -13.06 -7.97 0.97
C TYR A 103 -13.21 -8.23 2.47
N GLY A 104 -13.58 -7.22 3.26
CA GLY A 104 -13.48 -7.26 4.72
C GLY A 104 -12.06 -7.02 5.22
N THR A 105 -11.89 -6.95 6.54
CA THR A 105 -10.62 -6.61 7.21
C THR A 105 -9.70 -7.82 7.40
N TYR A 106 -9.74 -8.78 6.47
CA TYR A 106 -9.03 -10.04 6.56
C TYR A 106 -8.10 -10.19 5.36
N PHE A 107 -6.97 -10.84 5.57
CA PHE A 107 -6.11 -11.28 4.49
C PHE A 107 -5.40 -12.56 4.90
N SER A 108 -4.93 -13.31 3.92
CA SER A 108 -4.05 -14.46 4.11
C SER A 108 -2.91 -14.39 3.10
N TYR A 109 -1.77 -14.98 3.44
CA TYR A 109 -0.63 -15.04 2.54
C TYR A 109 0.12 -16.36 2.72
N CYS A 110 0.79 -16.79 1.65
CA CYS A 110 1.73 -17.91 1.64
C CYS A 110 3.02 -17.39 1.02
N LEU A 111 4.07 -17.22 1.83
CA LEU A 111 5.38 -16.78 1.35
C LEU A 111 6.18 -17.99 0.86
N PRO A 112 6.79 -17.93 -0.33
CA PRO A 112 7.59 -19.03 -0.84
C PRO A 112 8.95 -19.09 -0.14
N SER A 113 9.51 -20.28 0.03
CA SER A 113 10.83 -20.49 0.63
C SER A 113 12.00 -20.17 -0.31
N LYS A 114 11.73 -20.07 -1.62
CA LYS A 114 12.71 -19.74 -2.66
C LYS A 114 12.25 -18.51 -3.43
N SER A 115 13.19 -17.62 -3.75
CA SER A 115 12.92 -16.42 -4.57
C SER A 115 12.43 -16.73 -5.98
N SER A 116 12.71 -17.93 -6.50
CA SER A 116 12.25 -18.40 -7.81
C SER A 116 10.83 -18.98 -7.80
N SER A 117 10.17 -19.06 -6.64
CA SER A 117 8.83 -19.62 -6.49
C SER A 117 7.80 -18.53 -6.25
N THR A 118 6.56 -18.78 -6.66
CA THR A 118 5.44 -17.85 -6.51
C THR A 118 4.69 -18.13 -5.21
N GLY A 119 4.52 -17.10 -4.38
CA GLY A 119 3.60 -17.12 -3.24
C GLY A 119 2.26 -16.48 -3.57
N HIS A 120 1.41 -16.30 -2.55
CA HIS A 120 0.12 -15.66 -2.72
C HIS A 120 -0.20 -14.70 -1.57
N LEU A 121 -0.97 -13.67 -1.89
CA LEU A 121 -1.64 -12.76 -0.96
C LEU A 121 -3.11 -12.69 -1.38
N THR A 122 -4.03 -12.94 -0.45
CA THR A 122 -5.48 -12.92 -0.69
C THR A 122 -6.12 -11.96 0.30
N PHE A 123 -6.95 -11.05 -0.18
CA PHE A 123 -7.82 -10.22 0.67
C PHE A 123 -9.18 -10.90 0.85
N GLY A 124 -9.67 -10.89 2.08
CA GLY A 124 -10.98 -11.37 2.51
C GLY A 124 -11.04 -12.79 3.08
N LYS A 125 -12.25 -13.17 3.53
CA LYS A 125 -12.53 -14.54 4.02
C LYS A 125 -12.72 -15.46 2.82
N GLY A 126 -11.66 -16.19 2.47
CA GLY A 126 -11.57 -17.29 1.49
C GLY A 126 -12.70 -17.45 0.46
N GLY A 127 -12.42 -17.23 -0.83
CA GLY A 127 -13.37 -17.66 -1.85
C GLY A 127 -13.21 -17.28 -3.32
N THR A 128 -12.18 -16.56 -3.75
CA THR A 128 -11.74 -16.60 -5.17
C THR A 128 -10.26 -16.92 -5.21
N VAL A 129 -9.97 -18.17 -4.87
CA VAL A 129 -8.64 -18.76 -5.03
C VAL A 129 -8.39 -18.93 -6.53
N SER A 130 -7.43 -18.17 -7.09
CA SER A 130 -6.67 -18.69 -8.23
C SER A 130 -5.86 -19.87 -7.69
N PRO A 131 -6.02 -21.08 -8.24
CA PRO A 131 -5.40 -22.27 -7.69
C PRO A 131 -3.89 -22.14 -7.79
N LEU A 132 -3.15 -22.48 -6.73
CA LEU A 132 -1.93 -23.29 -6.72
C LEU A 132 -1.50 -23.52 -5.24
N THR A 133 -1.19 -24.76 -4.92
CA THR A 133 -1.13 -25.37 -3.58
C THR A 133 0.02 -24.85 -2.68
N CYS A 134 -0.26 -24.55 -1.41
CA CYS A 134 0.71 -24.16 -0.38
C CYS A 134 1.23 -25.40 0.40
N CYS A 135 2.54 -25.44 0.73
CA CYS A 135 3.16 -26.40 1.64
C CYS A 135 4.07 -25.68 2.66
N HIS A 136 3.81 -25.93 3.95
CA HIS A 136 4.59 -25.73 5.19
C HIS A 136 5.46 -24.46 5.35
N ALA A 137 5.10 -23.63 6.35
CA ALA A 137 5.89 -22.53 6.88
C ALA A 137 6.50 -22.89 8.24
N ASN A 138 7.77 -22.53 8.45
CA ASN A 138 8.33 -22.25 9.77
C ASN A 138 8.64 -20.75 9.84
N ILE A 139 8.24 -20.14 10.95
CA ILE A 139 8.59 -18.77 11.37
C ILE A 139 10.07 -18.72 11.76
#